data_AF-A0A9E2RH56-F1
#
_entry.id   AF-A0A9E2RH56-F1
#
_cell.length_a   1.000
_cell.length_b   1.000
_cell.length_c   1.000
_cell.angle_alpha   90.00
_cell.angle_beta   90.00
_cell.angle_gamma   90.00
#
_symmetry.space_group_name_H-M   'P 1'
#
loop_
_entity.id
_entity.type
_entity.pdbx_description
1 polymer ?
#
loop_
_entity_poly.entity_id
_entity_poly.type
_entity_poly.pdbx_seq_one_letter_code
_entity_poly.pdbx_strand_id
1 'polypeptide(L)' 'LTDDPKRAPVGSGIWGDTWVIVPSWRAGSPYRNLFTGATLASQTAGERQMLPVAEVLKEYPVALLERLT' A
#
# COMPACT_ATOMS: atom_id res chain seq x y z
N LEU A 1 14.31 -0.02 9.81
CA LEU A 1 13.69 0.19 8.48
C LEU A 1 14.60 1.06 7.63
N THR A 2 15.12 2.18 8.12
CA THR A 2 16.23 2.91 7.51
C THR A 2 17.33 3.13 8.55
N ASP A 3 18.59 3.23 8.11
CA ASP A 3 19.74 3.48 8.99
C ASP A 3 19.96 4.99 9.26
N ASP A 4 19.24 5.86 8.55
CA ASP A 4 19.24 7.31 8.70
C ASP A 4 17.84 7.80 9.10
N PRO A 5 17.67 8.47 10.26
CA PRO A 5 16.38 9.00 10.70
C PRO A 5 15.80 10.07 9.76
N LYS A 6 16.61 10.68 8.88
CA LYS A 6 16.15 11.65 7.87
C LYS A 6 15.68 10.98 6.58
N ARG A 7 15.97 9.69 6.38
CA ARG A 7 15.56 8.94 5.20
C ARG A 7 14.16 8.38 5.42
N ALA A 8 13.21 8.83 4.60
CA ALA A 8 11.85 8.30 4.62
C ALA A 8 11.82 6.81 4.19
N PRO A 9 11.07 5.95 4.90
CA PRO A 9 10.87 4.56 4.51
C PRO A 9 9.86 4.46 3.36
N VAL A 10 10.32 4.63 2.13
CA VAL A 10 9.48 4.58 0.92
C VAL A 10 9.96 3.52 -0.07
N GLY A 11 9.02 2.98 -0.84
CA GLY A 11 9.30 2.07 -1.96
C GLY A 11 9.83 0.68 -1.59
N SER A 12 10.11 -0.11 -2.64
CA SER A 12 10.46 -1.54 -2.54
C SER A 12 11.80 -1.81 -1.86
N GLY A 13 12.78 -0.90 -1.96
CA GLY A 13 14.08 -1.07 -1.32
C GLY A 13 14.03 -1.08 0.21
N ILE A 14 12.94 -0.59 0.81
CA ILE A 14 12.72 -0.59 2.26
C ILE A 14 11.65 -1.62 2.66
N TRP A 15 10.54 -1.67 1.93
CA TRP A 15 9.39 -2.49 2.31
C TRP A 15 9.40 -3.90 1.73
N GLY A 16 10.22 -4.18 0.71
CA GLY A 16 10.35 -5.51 0.12
C GLY A 16 9.00 -6.13 -0.24
N ASP A 17 8.74 -7.32 0.30
CA ASP A 17 7.53 -8.11 0.17
C ASP A 17 6.54 -7.89 1.31
N THR A 18 6.57 -6.74 2.00
CA THR A 18 5.62 -6.41 3.07
C THR A 18 4.24 -6.08 2.50
N TRP A 19 3.19 -6.65 3.10
CA TRP A 19 1.80 -6.44 2.71
C TRP A 19 0.96 -5.90 3.86
N VAL A 20 -0.08 -5.14 3.52
CA VAL A 20 -1.11 -4.68 4.46
C VAL A 20 -2.47 -5.24 4.06
N ILE A 21 -3.21 -5.77 5.03
CA ILE A 21 -4.60 -6.22 4.82
C ILE A 21 -5.49 -4.99 4.73
N VAL A 22 -6.38 -4.97 3.74
CA VAL A 22 -7.34 -3.88 3.52
C VAL A 22 -8.77 -4.39 3.62
N PRO A 23 -9.72 -3.54 4.06
CA PRO A 23 -11.11 -3.95 4.22
C PRO A 23 -11.80 -4.10 2.86
N SER A 24 -11.79 -5.32 2.32
CA SER A 24 -12.62 -5.75 1.19
C SER A 24 -12.81 -7.26 1.19
N TRP A 25 -13.92 -7.71 0.61
CA TRP A 25 -14.22 -9.11 0.33
C TRP A 25 -13.95 -9.48 -1.15
N ARG A 26 -13.85 -8.49 -2.04
CA ARG A 26 -13.76 -8.70 -3.49
C ARG A 26 -12.31 -8.57 -3.97
N ALA A 27 -11.85 -9.57 -4.73
CA ALA A 27 -10.57 -9.54 -5.43
C ALA A 27 -10.48 -8.33 -6.38
N GLY A 28 -9.31 -7.68 -6.44
CA GLY A 28 -9.09 -6.54 -7.32
C GLY A 28 -9.85 -5.28 -6.92
N SER A 29 -10.25 -5.14 -5.66
CA SER A 29 -10.94 -3.93 -5.19
C SER A 29 -10.03 -2.71 -5.34
N PRO A 30 -10.50 -1.64 -5.99
CA PRO A 30 -9.71 -0.44 -6.21
C PRO A 30 -9.60 0.40 -4.93
N TYR A 31 -8.39 0.87 -4.65
CA TYR A 31 -8.08 1.83 -3.59
C TYR A 31 -7.33 3.02 -4.19
N ARG A 32 -7.76 4.22 -3.86
CA ARG A 32 -7.09 5.46 -4.24
C ARG A 32 -6.27 5.97 -3.05
N ASN A 33 -4.99 6.23 -3.26
CA ASN A 33 -4.19 7.02 -2.34
C ASN A 33 -4.51 8.50 -2.57
N LEU A 34 -5.13 9.15 -1.57
CA LEU A 34 -5.56 10.54 -1.68
C LEU A 34 -4.40 11.54 -1.70
N PHE A 35 -3.21 11.17 -1.23
CA PHE A 35 -2.04 12.05 -1.24
C PHE A 35 -1.33 12.08 -2.60
N THR A 36 -1.35 10.99 -3.36
CA THR A 36 -0.68 10.88 -4.66
C THR A 36 -1.64 10.81 -5.84
N GLY A 37 -2.92 10.51 -5.60
CA GLY A 37 -3.90 10.21 -6.64
C GLY A 37 -3.75 8.82 -7.27
N ALA A 38 -2.76 8.02 -6.86
CA ALA A 38 -2.52 6.70 -7.42
C ALA A 38 -3.64 5.71 -7.04
N THR A 39 -4.04 4.86 -7.98
CA THR A 39 -5.01 3.79 -7.75
C THR A 39 -4.30 2.43 -7.72
N LEU A 40 -4.55 1.65 -6.68
CA LEU A 40 -4.05 0.29 -6.50
C LEU A 40 -5.21 -0.69 -6.47
N ALA A 41 -5.02 -1.88 -7.04
CA ALA A 41 -5.98 -2.97 -6.92
C ALA A 41 -5.54 -3.96 -5.83
N SER A 42 -6.46 -4.37 -4.96
CA SER A 42 -6.17 -5.38 -3.95
C SER A 42 -5.85 -6.73 -4.57
N GLN A 43 -4.89 -7.43 -3.97
CA GLN A 43 -4.54 -8.80 -4.33
C GLN A 43 -5.09 -9.75 -3.27
N THR A 44 -5.55 -10.91 -3.71
CA THR A 44 -6.09 -11.94 -2.82
C THR A 44 -4.95 -12.81 -2.28
N ALA A 45 -4.86 -12.94 -0.97
CA ALA A 45 -4.01 -13.92 -0.30
C ALA A 45 -4.85 -14.70 0.72
N GLY A 46 -5.18 -15.96 0.39
CA GLY A 46 -6.19 -16.71 1.12
C GLY A 46 -7.56 -16.03 1.03
N GLU A 47 -8.16 -15.75 2.18
CA GLU A 47 -9.47 -15.06 2.28
C GLU A 47 -9.34 -13.54 2.43
N ARG A 48 -8.13 -13.00 2.38
CA ARG A 48 -7.85 -11.59 2.65
C ARG A 48 -7.52 -10.81 1.39
N GLN A 49 -7.93 -9.55 1.38
CA GLN A 49 -7.52 -8.58 0.38
C GLN A 49 -6.34 -7.77 0.92
N MET A 50 -5.28 -7.66 0.13
CA MET A 50 -4.02 -7.05 0.57
C MET A 50 -3.46 -6.09 -0.48
N LEU A 51 -2.70 -5.10 -0.03
CA LEU A 51 -1.92 -4.21 -0.89
C LEU A 51 -0.43 -4.31 -0.53
N PRO A 52 0.48 -4.25 -1.52
CA PRO A 52 1.91 -4.23 -1.24
C PRO A 52 2.27 -2.85 -0.65
N VAL A 53 2.88 -2.85 0.53
CA VAL A 53 3.22 -1.60 1.25
C VAL A 53 4.22 -0.76 0.45
N ALA A 54 5.11 -1.42 -0.30
CA ALA A 54 6.06 -0.77 -1.20
C ALA A 54 5.38 0.12 -2.26
N GLU A 55 4.21 -0.25 -2.77
CA GLU A 55 3.45 0.56 -3.74
C GLU A 55 2.57 1.60 -3.04
N VAL A 56 1.98 1.24 -1.89
CA VAL A 56 1.17 2.18 -1.09
C VAL A 56 2.01 3.36 -0.61
N LEU A 57 3.23 3.09 -0.16
CA LEU A 57 4.20 4.06 0.39
C LEU A 57 5.33 4.35 -0.60
N LYS A 58 5.01 4.40 -1.90
CA LYS A 58 6.00 4.62 -2.96
C LYS A 58 6.63 6.02 -2.91
N GLU A 59 5.82 7.04 -2.62
CA GLU A 59 6.23 8.45 -2.65
C GLU A 59 6.33 9.06 -1.24
N TYR A 60 5.41 8.69 -0.35
CA TYR A 60 5.34 9.19 1.02
C TYR A 60 5.41 8.04 2.02
N PRO A 61 6.01 8.23 3.21
CA PRO A 61 6.07 7.21 4.26
C PRO A 61 4.72 7.04 4.99
N VAL A 62 3.66 7.62 4.46
CA VAL A 62 2.28 7.52 4.93
C VAL A 62 1.34 7.59 3.72
N ALA A 63 0.18 6.93 3.81
CA ALA A 63 -0.86 6.99 2.80
C ALA A 63 -2.23 7.14 3.45
N LEU A 64 -3.14 7.82 2.76
CA LEU A 64 -4.57 7.84 3.08
C LEU A 64 -5.32 7.15 1.95
N LEU A 65 -5.87 5.97 2.23
CA LEU A 65 -6.51 5.12 1.24
C LEU A 65 -8.03 5.22 1.31
N GLU A 66 -8.65 5.54 0.19
CA GLU A 66 -10.09 5.45 -0.03
C GLU A 66 -10.39 4.23 -0.90
N ARG A 67 -11.33 3.38 -0.46
CA ARG A 67 -11.83 2.30 -1.32
C ARG A 67 -12.83 2.88 -2.30
N LEU A 68 -12.61 2.66 -3.60
CA LEU A 68 -13.57 3.05 -4.63
C LEU A 68 -14.62 1.93 -4.78
N THR A 69 -15.89 2.32 -4.87
CA THR A 69 -17.03 1.40 -5.01
C THR A 69 -17.29 1.02 -6.46
#